data_AF-A0A2W6T5T2-F1
#
_entry.id   AF-A0A2W6T5T2-F1
#
_cell.length_a   1.000
_cell.length_b   1.000
_cell.length_c   1.000
_cell.angle_alpha   90.00
_cell.angle_beta   90.00
_cell.angle_gamma   90.00
#
_symmetry.space_group_name_H-M   'P 1'
#
loop_
_entity.id
_entity.type
_entity.pdbx_description
1 polymer ?
#
loop_
_entity_poly.entity_id
_entity_poly.type
_entity_poly.pdbx_seq_one_letter_code
_entity_poly.pdbx_strand_id
1 'polypeptide(L)'
;MDALHIIDTLYVNRIVWIRSLVESELGPSLRMAEDLAMLAVGGGTEFEEVSVDGRDMLLSLLHALAERASEGLRPILHFDCHGSADDGLALANGETLGWDELAEALRGINVATGNNLVCVFATCFGLHLGKTLTLSRPTPWYLMIAPEGEVTLETLQTKTRRFYEAVEASGNITQAHAETFSPELQLFNCQGLFARSLARYVATYGSAKAVAQRSEGLVTRSLANRGISGNRHELRKERRRIKIALKPSQALIDQFATSFLIGRKPGLGLAELRRLAEAERRRT
;
A
#
# COMPACT_ATOMS: atom_id res chain seq x y z
N MET A 1 17.33 -12.14 -3.74
CA MET A 1 16.83 -11.52 -2.50
C MET A 1 16.40 -12.67 -1.62
N ASP A 2 17.05 -12.90 -0.49
CA ASP A 2 16.44 -13.77 0.52
C ASP A 2 15.11 -13.11 0.88
N ALA A 3 14.01 -13.80 0.56
CA ALA A 3 12.68 -13.29 0.82
C ALA A 3 12.58 -13.00 2.32
N LEU A 4 12.12 -11.80 2.69
CA LEU A 4 11.47 -11.68 3.99
C LEU A 4 10.46 -12.83 4.07
N HIS A 5 10.45 -13.58 5.19
CA HIS A 5 9.38 -14.54 5.44
C HIS A 5 8.07 -13.78 5.60
N ILE A 6 7.44 -13.47 4.47
CA ILE A 6 6.12 -12.86 4.37
C ILE A 6 5.14 -14.03 4.41
N ILE A 7 4.45 -14.17 5.54
CA ILE A 7 3.34 -15.12 5.66
C ILE A 7 2.06 -14.30 5.51
N ASP A 8 1.30 -14.59 4.45
CA ASP A 8 -0.03 -14.03 4.26
C ASP A 8 -0.96 -14.53 5.36
N THR A 9 -1.21 -13.65 6.32
CA THR A 9 -2.19 -13.82 7.38
C THR A 9 -3.33 -12.86 7.10
N LEU A 10 -4.00 -13.10 5.98
CA LEU A 10 -5.16 -12.35 5.53
C LEU A 10 -6.41 -13.16 5.81
N TYR A 11 -7.42 -12.50 6.32
CA TYR A 11 -8.77 -13.04 6.36
C TYR A 11 -9.62 -12.23 5.39
N VAL A 12 -10.18 -12.86 4.37
CA VAL A 12 -11.05 -12.20 3.38
C VAL A 12 -12.44 -12.79 3.52
N ASN A 13 -13.46 -11.93 3.54
CA ASN A 13 -14.86 -12.36 3.58
C ASN A 13 -15.73 -11.78 2.46
N ARG A 14 -15.20 -10.81 1.70
CA ARG A 14 -15.94 -10.16 0.63
C ARG A 14 -15.03 -9.75 -0.52
N ILE A 15 -15.50 -9.93 -1.75
CA ILE A 15 -14.99 -9.25 -2.94
C ILE A 15 -15.97 -8.12 -3.26
N VAL A 16 -15.47 -6.89 -3.30
CA VAL A 16 -16.22 -5.72 -3.74
C VAL A 16 -15.69 -5.31 -5.10
N TRP A 17 -16.47 -5.59 -6.14
CA TRP A 17 -16.19 -5.19 -7.51
C TRP A 17 -16.70 -3.76 -7.74
N ILE A 18 -15.78 -2.82 -7.85
CA ILE A 18 -16.06 -1.40 -8.04
C ILE A 18 -15.85 -1.08 -9.50
N ARG A 19 -16.95 -0.74 -10.19
CA ARG A 19 -16.94 -0.46 -11.62
C ARG A 19 -17.18 1.00 -11.92
N SER A 20 -16.39 1.54 -12.83
CA SER A 20 -16.61 2.86 -13.43
C SER A 20 -16.18 2.84 -14.90
N LEU A 21 -17.09 2.43 -15.76
CA LEU A 21 -16.90 2.29 -17.21
C LEU A 21 -18.11 2.84 -17.95
N VAL A 22 -17.91 3.35 -19.15
CA VAL A 22 -19.02 3.81 -20.00
C VAL A 22 -19.80 2.63 -20.58
N GLU A 23 -21.06 2.85 -20.95
CA GLU A 23 -21.98 1.81 -21.43
C GLU A 23 -21.38 0.91 -22.54
N SER A 24 -20.64 1.51 -23.48
CA SER A 24 -20.02 0.78 -24.60
C SER A 24 -18.92 -0.20 -24.18
N GLU A 25 -18.42 -0.11 -22.96
CA GLU A 25 -17.32 -0.92 -22.43
C GLU A 25 -17.78 -1.94 -21.36
N LEU A 26 -19.07 -1.94 -21.00
CA LEU A 26 -19.58 -2.77 -19.90
C LEU A 26 -19.58 -4.27 -20.19
N GLY A 27 -19.73 -4.68 -21.45
CA GLY A 27 -19.92 -6.10 -21.81
C GLY A 27 -18.84 -7.05 -21.25
N PRO A 28 -17.55 -6.79 -21.48
CA PRO A 28 -16.46 -7.58 -20.90
C PRO A 28 -16.42 -7.57 -19.37
N SER A 29 -16.67 -6.41 -18.77
CA SER A 29 -16.71 -6.21 -17.31
C SER A 29 -17.83 -7.04 -16.65
N LEU A 30 -19.05 -6.96 -17.20
CA LEU A 30 -20.21 -7.73 -16.74
C LEU A 30 -19.93 -9.23 -16.72
N ARG A 31 -19.32 -9.76 -17.80
CA ARG A 31 -18.99 -11.19 -17.87
C ARG A 31 -18.00 -11.61 -16.79
N MET A 32 -17.00 -10.78 -16.48
CA MET A 32 -16.06 -11.07 -15.39
C MET A 32 -16.75 -11.04 -14.04
N ALA A 33 -17.60 -10.04 -13.78
CA ALA A 33 -18.37 -9.94 -12.54
C ALA A 33 -19.33 -11.13 -12.37
N GLU A 34 -20.02 -11.56 -13.43
CA GLU A 34 -20.89 -12.74 -13.44
C GLU A 34 -20.11 -14.02 -13.11
N ASP A 35 -18.93 -14.23 -13.72
CA ASP A 35 -18.05 -15.35 -13.40
C ASP A 35 -17.69 -15.38 -11.90
N LEU A 36 -17.37 -14.22 -11.32
CA LEU A 36 -17.03 -14.11 -9.89
C LEU A 36 -18.25 -14.33 -8.97
N ALA A 37 -19.42 -13.82 -9.35
CA ALA A 37 -20.65 -14.05 -8.61
C ALA A 37 -20.97 -15.55 -8.54
N MET A 38 -20.78 -16.28 -9.64
CA MET A 38 -20.97 -17.73 -9.69
C MET A 38 -19.95 -18.49 -8.82
N LEU A 39 -18.70 -18.03 -8.75
CA LEU A 39 -17.69 -18.58 -7.85
C LEU A 39 -18.07 -18.37 -6.38
N ALA A 40 -18.57 -17.19 -6.02
CA ALA A 40 -18.96 -16.85 -4.66
C ALA A 40 -20.13 -17.70 -4.12
N VAL A 41 -21.08 -18.09 -4.97
CA VAL A 41 -22.19 -18.99 -4.58
C VAL A 41 -21.68 -20.37 -4.10
N GLY A 42 -20.52 -20.82 -4.58
CA GLY A 42 -19.89 -22.07 -4.17
C GLY A 42 -18.73 -21.91 -3.17
N GLY A 43 -18.36 -20.67 -2.84
CA GLY A 43 -17.16 -20.33 -2.08
C GLY A 43 -17.43 -19.85 -0.65
N GLY A 44 -16.35 -19.49 0.05
CA GLY A 44 -16.42 -18.91 1.40
C GLY A 44 -16.47 -17.38 1.41
N THR A 45 -16.18 -16.75 0.26
CA THR A 45 -16.12 -15.30 0.09
C THR A 45 -17.37 -14.80 -0.61
N GLU A 46 -18.05 -13.82 -0.01
CA GLU A 46 -19.21 -13.19 -0.63
C GLU A 46 -18.78 -12.25 -1.78
N PHE A 47 -19.68 -12.01 -2.74
CA PHE A 47 -19.44 -11.09 -3.84
C PHE A 47 -20.46 -9.93 -3.83
N GLU A 48 -19.97 -8.71 -4.07
CA GLU A 48 -20.77 -7.50 -4.21
C GLU A 48 -20.24 -6.68 -5.37
N GLU A 49 -21.12 -6.30 -6.28
CA GLU A 49 -20.81 -5.39 -7.37
C GLU A 49 -21.41 -4.02 -7.12
N VAL A 50 -20.62 -2.96 -7.33
CA VAL A 50 -21.05 -1.57 -7.16
C VAL A 50 -20.59 -0.75 -8.36
N SER A 51 -21.53 -0.12 -9.06
CA SER A 51 -21.24 0.87 -10.11
C SER A 51 -21.11 2.26 -9.48
N VAL A 52 -20.06 2.99 -9.85
CA VAL A 52 -19.84 4.38 -9.43
C VAL A 52 -19.56 5.22 -10.66
N ASP A 53 -20.33 6.27 -10.87
CA ASP A 53 -20.22 7.04 -12.12
C ASP A 53 -19.22 8.19 -12.01
N GLY A 54 -19.01 8.71 -10.79
CA GLY A 54 -18.22 9.92 -10.56
C GLY A 54 -17.47 9.93 -9.24
N ARG A 55 -16.64 10.97 -9.07
CA ARG A 55 -15.64 11.07 -8.00
C ARG A 55 -16.27 11.00 -6.61
N ASP A 56 -17.32 11.78 -6.40
CA ASP A 56 -17.98 11.88 -5.09
C ASP A 56 -18.70 10.57 -4.71
N MET A 57 -19.25 9.84 -5.70
CA MET A 57 -19.85 8.52 -5.47
C MET A 57 -18.81 7.49 -5.06
N LEU A 58 -17.65 7.47 -5.75
CA LEU A 58 -16.55 6.59 -5.39
C LEU A 58 -16.02 6.91 -3.97
N LEU A 59 -15.80 8.17 -3.64
CA LEU A 59 -15.36 8.56 -2.30
C LEU A 59 -16.39 8.20 -1.22
N SER A 60 -17.67 8.40 -1.50
CA SER A 60 -18.76 8.02 -0.59
C SER A 60 -18.81 6.50 -0.37
N LEU A 61 -18.63 5.72 -1.44
CA LEU A 61 -18.52 4.26 -1.35
C LEU A 61 -17.33 3.84 -0.48
N LEU A 62 -16.13 4.39 -0.74
CA LEU A 62 -14.92 4.06 0.02
C LEU A 62 -15.07 4.44 1.50
N HIS A 63 -15.72 5.56 1.81
CA HIS A 63 -16.05 5.93 3.19
C HIS A 63 -17.01 4.91 3.83
N ALA A 64 -18.09 4.53 3.16
CA ALA A 64 -19.03 3.52 3.66
C ALA A 64 -18.36 2.15 3.87
N LEU A 65 -17.41 1.76 3.01
CA LEU A 65 -16.62 0.55 3.17
C LEU A 65 -15.68 0.62 4.38
N ALA A 66 -15.18 1.79 4.76
CA ALA A 66 -14.38 1.96 5.97
C ALA A 66 -15.23 1.77 7.24
N GLU A 67 -16.48 2.26 7.24
CA GLU A 67 -17.42 2.02 8.34
C GLU A 67 -17.74 0.52 8.46
N ARG A 68 -18.11 -0.13 7.35
CA ARG A 68 -18.33 -1.59 7.30
C ARG A 68 -17.09 -2.39 7.72
N ALA A 69 -15.89 -1.91 7.42
CA ALA A 69 -14.64 -2.55 7.84
C ALA A 69 -14.45 -2.52 9.36
N SER A 70 -14.89 -1.44 10.01
CA SER A 70 -14.91 -1.34 11.47
C SER A 70 -15.89 -2.34 12.11
N GLU A 71 -16.91 -2.74 11.36
CA GLU A 71 -17.91 -3.75 11.77
C GLU A 71 -17.54 -5.19 11.38
N GLY A 72 -16.39 -5.40 10.74
CA GLY A 72 -15.86 -6.74 10.42
C GLY A 72 -15.73 -7.05 8.93
N LEU A 73 -16.06 -6.14 8.02
CA LEU A 73 -15.76 -6.31 6.60
C LEU A 73 -14.23 -6.44 6.40
N ARG A 74 -13.81 -7.42 5.63
CA ARG A 74 -12.40 -7.64 5.25
C ARG A 74 -12.35 -7.89 3.75
N PRO A 75 -12.33 -6.81 2.95
CA PRO A 75 -12.61 -6.91 1.54
C PRO A 75 -11.34 -7.06 0.70
N ILE A 76 -11.49 -7.77 -0.43
CA ILE A 76 -10.73 -7.47 -1.65
C ILE A 76 -11.52 -6.40 -2.39
N LEU A 77 -10.91 -5.24 -2.62
CA LEU A 77 -11.46 -4.20 -3.50
C LEU A 77 -10.90 -4.41 -4.90
N HIS A 78 -11.77 -4.73 -5.85
CA HIS A 78 -11.41 -4.86 -7.26
C HIS A 78 -11.87 -3.61 -8.01
N PHE A 79 -10.92 -2.83 -8.52
CA PHE A 79 -11.19 -1.62 -9.30
C PHE A 79 -11.20 -1.96 -10.79
N ASP A 80 -12.36 -1.81 -11.41
CA ASP A 80 -12.61 -2.05 -12.84
C ASP A 80 -13.02 -0.72 -13.49
N CYS A 81 -12.00 0.02 -13.93
CA CYS A 81 -12.10 1.35 -14.51
C CYS A 81 -10.83 1.65 -15.31
N HIS A 82 -10.81 2.80 -15.99
CA HIS A 82 -9.60 3.28 -16.65
C HIS A 82 -8.66 4.00 -15.67
N GLY A 83 -7.39 4.12 -16.06
CA GLY A 83 -6.38 4.77 -15.24
C GLY A 83 -5.36 5.54 -16.06
N SER A 84 -4.89 6.62 -15.47
CA SER A 84 -3.87 7.52 -15.97
C SER A 84 -2.68 7.53 -15.02
N ALA A 85 -1.48 7.57 -15.59
CA ALA A 85 -0.25 7.77 -14.84
C ALA A 85 -0.28 9.06 -13.99
N ASP A 86 -0.91 10.11 -14.52
CA ASP A 86 -0.88 11.46 -13.97
C ASP A 86 -2.17 11.83 -13.23
N ASP A 87 -3.33 11.40 -13.75
CA ASP A 87 -4.64 11.86 -13.26
C ASP A 87 -5.32 10.90 -12.29
N GLY A 88 -4.80 9.68 -12.12
CA GLY A 88 -5.41 8.66 -11.28
C GLY A 88 -6.45 7.82 -11.99
N LEU A 89 -7.55 7.48 -11.31
CA LEU A 89 -8.65 6.72 -11.91
C LEU A 89 -9.49 7.63 -12.79
N ALA A 90 -9.81 7.18 -14.01
CA ALA A 90 -10.76 7.85 -14.89
C ALA A 90 -12.13 7.18 -14.76
N LEU A 91 -13.14 7.99 -14.48
CA LEU A 91 -14.49 7.54 -14.12
C LEU A 91 -15.46 7.67 -15.29
N ALA A 92 -16.57 6.94 -15.23
CA ALA A 92 -17.54 6.84 -16.33
C ALA A 92 -18.15 8.19 -16.73
N ASN A 93 -18.28 9.14 -15.81
CA ASN A 93 -18.79 10.48 -16.08
C ASN A 93 -17.74 11.46 -16.64
N GLY A 94 -16.50 11.01 -16.85
CA GLY A 94 -15.38 11.81 -17.35
C GLY A 94 -14.59 12.55 -16.27
N GLU A 95 -14.97 12.44 -14.98
CA GLU A 95 -14.14 12.92 -13.87
C GLU A 95 -12.95 11.99 -13.63
N THR A 96 -11.97 12.51 -12.88
CA THR A 96 -10.83 11.72 -12.39
C THR A 96 -10.72 11.75 -10.87
N LEU A 97 -10.19 10.68 -10.29
CA LEU A 97 -9.81 10.60 -8.88
C LEU A 97 -8.30 10.39 -8.78
N GLY A 98 -7.58 11.42 -8.35
CA GLY A 98 -6.12 11.41 -8.24
C GLY A 98 -5.60 10.35 -7.26
N TRP A 99 -4.39 9.84 -7.52
CA TRP A 99 -3.77 8.78 -6.72
C TRP A 99 -3.64 9.13 -5.22
N ASP A 100 -3.27 10.37 -4.89
CA ASP A 100 -3.14 10.80 -3.50
C ASP A 100 -4.48 10.76 -2.77
N GLU A 101 -5.56 11.18 -3.43
CA GLU A 101 -6.90 11.17 -2.84
C GLU A 101 -7.42 9.74 -2.65
N LEU A 102 -7.23 8.89 -3.65
CA LEU A 102 -7.54 7.46 -3.54
C LEU A 102 -6.75 6.80 -2.41
N ALA A 103 -5.46 7.09 -2.28
CA ALA A 103 -4.63 6.56 -1.21
C ALA A 103 -5.15 6.96 0.18
N GLU A 104 -5.66 8.17 0.35
CA GLU A 104 -6.27 8.59 1.61
C GLU A 104 -7.57 7.86 1.94
N ALA A 105 -8.46 7.70 0.95
CA ALA A 105 -9.69 6.95 1.14
C ALA A 105 -9.41 5.48 1.51
N LEU A 106 -8.50 4.82 0.78
CA LEU A 106 -8.08 3.44 1.05
C LEU A 106 -7.38 3.30 2.41
N ARG A 107 -6.62 4.31 2.85
CA ARG A 107 -5.99 4.33 4.17
C ARG A 107 -7.01 4.24 5.31
N GLY A 108 -8.14 4.93 5.19
CA GLY A 108 -9.24 4.80 6.13
C GLY A 108 -9.72 3.35 6.27
N ILE A 109 -9.95 2.69 5.12
CA ILE A 109 -10.37 1.28 5.07
C ILE A 109 -9.28 0.36 5.64
N ASN A 110 -8.01 0.54 5.26
CA ASN A 110 -6.94 -0.35 5.73
C ASN A 110 -6.67 -0.23 7.23
N VAL A 111 -6.84 0.97 7.81
CA VAL A 111 -6.83 1.17 9.26
C VAL A 111 -8.00 0.43 9.91
N ALA A 112 -9.23 0.59 9.40
CA ALA A 112 -10.42 -0.07 9.93
C ALA A 112 -10.35 -1.61 9.84
N THR A 113 -9.69 -2.14 8.81
CA THR A 113 -9.46 -3.58 8.65
C THR A 113 -8.28 -4.13 9.48
N GLY A 114 -7.50 -3.28 10.16
CA GLY A 114 -6.32 -3.70 10.93
C GLY A 114 -5.17 -4.19 10.04
N ASN A 115 -4.90 -3.49 8.94
CA ASN A 115 -3.94 -3.88 7.90
C ASN A 115 -4.28 -5.18 7.19
N ASN A 116 -5.50 -5.30 6.67
CA ASN A 116 -5.95 -6.50 5.95
C ASN A 116 -6.52 -6.16 4.57
N LEU A 117 -6.55 -4.88 4.18
CA LEU A 117 -7.11 -4.49 2.90
C LEU A 117 -6.27 -5.04 1.74
N VAL A 118 -6.95 -5.66 0.78
CA VAL A 118 -6.37 -6.08 -0.49
C VAL A 118 -7.00 -5.24 -1.60
N CYS A 119 -6.16 -4.63 -2.44
CA CYS A 119 -6.61 -3.89 -3.61
C CYS A 119 -6.13 -4.59 -4.88
N VAL A 120 -7.04 -4.84 -5.81
CA VAL A 120 -6.75 -5.31 -7.16
C VAL A 120 -7.15 -4.19 -8.12
N PHE A 121 -6.20 -3.71 -8.91
CA PHE A 121 -6.40 -2.65 -9.89
C PHE A 121 -6.36 -3.26 -11.28
N ALA A 122 -7.54 -3.56 -11.84
CA ALA A 122 -7.73 -3.89 -13.24
C ALA A 122 -7.79 -2.62 -14.10
N THR A 123 -6.83 -1.72 -13.85
CA THR A 123 -6.75 -0.38 -14.45
C THR A 123 -5.30 -0.09 -14.84
N CYS A 124 -5.12 0.58 -15.98
CA CYS A 124 -3.80 1.04 -16.42
C CYS A 124 -3.10 1.87 -15.34
N PHE A 125 -1.77 1.74 -15.27
CA PHE A 125 -0.88 2.48 -14.37
C PHE A 125 -1.19 2.37 -12.87
N GLY A 126 -1.97 1.38 -12.42
CA GLY A 126 -2.39 1.26 -11.02
C GLY A 126 -1.23 1.22 -10.00
N LEU A 127 -0.02 0.78 -10.39
CA LEU A 127 1.16 0.85 -9.50
C LEU A 127 1.60 2.28 -9.17
N HIS A 128 1.17 3.31 -9.90
CA HIS A 128 1.45 4.70 -9.58
C HIS A 128 0.91 5.09 -8.21
N LEU A 129 -0.16 4.45 -7.73
CA LEU A 129 -0.68 4.62 -6.38
C LEU A 129 0.40 4.37 -5.30
N GLY A 130 1.35 3.46 -5.54
CA GLY A 130 2.47 3.19 -4.64
C GLY A 130 3.44 4.37 -4.46
N LYS A 131 3.42 5.38 -5.34
CA LYS A 131 4.25 6.59 -5.24
C LYS A 131 3.77 7.56 -4.16
N THR A 132 2.52 7.42 -3.71
CA THR A 132 1.89 8.25 -2.66
C THR A 132 2.33 7.87 -1.23
N LEU A 133 3.08 6.77 -1.10
CA LEU A 133 3.42 6.19 0.20
C LEU A 133 4.44 7.03 0.96
N THR A 134 4.19 7.20 2.26
CA THR A 134 5.13 7.81 3.21
C THR A 134 5.26 6.94 4.46
N LEU A 135 6.49 6.76 4.95
CA LEU A 135 6.75 5.93 6.15
C LEU A 135 6.07 6.47 7.42
N SER A 136 5.72 7.76 7.45
CA SER A 136 5.11 8.41 8.60
C SER A 136 3.60 8.14 8.74
N ARG A 137 2.96 7.53 7.74
CA ARG A 137 1.50 7.32 7.71
C ARG A 137 1.16 5.83 7.60
N PRO A 138 0.01 5.39 8.13
CA PRO A 138 -0.51 4.04 7.93
C PRO A 138 -0.58 3.65 6.46
N THR A 139 -0.14 2.47 6.04
CA THR A 139 -0.22 2.07 4.62
C THR A 139 -1.69 2.04 4.13
N PRO A 140 -1.97 2.48 2.89
CA PRO A 140 -3.31 2.43 2.28
C PRO A 140 -3.83 1.03 1.96
N TRP A 141 -2.98 0.01 1.92
CA TRP A 141 -3.36 -1.40 1.74
C TRP A 141 -2.31 -2.33 2.36
N TYR A 142 -2.69 -3.57 2.63
CA TYR A 142 -1.75 -4.63 2.97
C TYR A 142 -1.16 -5.27 1.70
N LEU A 143 -2.01 -5.65 0.74
CA LEU A 143 -1.61 -6.09 -0.60
C LEU A 143 -2.22 -5.18 -1.67
N MET A 144 -1.43 -4.87 -2.69
CA MET A 144 -1.90 -4.24 -3.93
C MET A 144 -1.43 -5.09 -5.11
N ILE A 145 -2.34 -5.40 -6.02
CA ILE A 145 -2.07 -6.04 -7.30
C ILE A 145 -2.45 -5.06 -8.40
N ALA A 146 -1.50 -4.64 -9.24
CA ALA A 146 -1.76 -3.65 -10.28
C ALA A 146 -0.73 -3.72 -11.42
N PRO A 147 -1.07 -3.28 -12.64
CA PRO A 147 -0.09 -3.15 -13.71
C PRO A 147 0.81 -1.93 -13.52
N GLU A 148 2.05 -2.02 -14.01
CA GLU A 148 3.01 -0.90 -14.02
C GLU A 148 2.66 0.15 -15.08
N GLY A 149 2.14 -0.30 -16.21
CA GLY A 149 1.72 0.52 -17.34
C GLY A 149 0.33 0.16 -17.82
N GLU A 150 0.15 0.15 -19.14
CA GLU A 150 -1.10 -0.29 -19.77
C GLU A 150 -1.36 -1.79 -19.54
N VAL A 151 -2.63 -2.16 -19.42
CA VAL A 151 -3.08 -3.55 -19.35
C VAL A 151 -4.18 -3.78 -20.38
N THR A 152 -4.12 -4.90 -21.08
CA THR A 152 -5.12 -5.21 -22.11
C THR A 152 -6.35 -5.87 -21.49
N LEU A 153 -7.51 -5.60 -22.09
CA LEU A 153 -8.76 -6.27 -21.69
C LEU A 153 -8.65 -7.80 -21.79
N GLU A 154 -8.02 -8.33 -22.83
CA GLU A 154 -7.77 -9.78 -22.99
C GLU A 154 -7.03 -10.37 -21.80
N THR A 155 -6.01 -9.66 -21.29
CA THR A 155 -5.24 -10.06 -20.11
C THR A 155 -6.14 -10.13 -18.89
N LEU A 156 -6.95 -9.09 -18.65
CA LEU A 156 -7.88 -9.02 -17.52
C LEU A 156 -8.90 -10.15 -17.59
N GLN A 157 -9.57 -10.33 -18.73
CA GLN A 157 -10.59 -11.38 -18.90
C GLN A 157 -10.01 -12.78 -18.67
N THR A 158 -8.80 -13.04 -19.17
CA THR A 158 -8.18 -14.37 -19.07
C THR A 158 -7.69 -14.69 -17.65
N LYS A 159 -7.20 -13.67 -16.92
CA LYS A 159 -6.50 -13.88 -15.64
C LYS A 159 -7.38 -13.65 -14.42
N THR A 160 -8.34 -12.72 -14.48
CA THR A 160 -9.16 -12.34 -13.31
C THR A 160 -9.89 -13.52 -12.70
N ARG A 161 -10.62 -14.30 -13.51
CA ARG A 161 -11.33 -15.48 -13.03
C ARG A 161 -10.40 -16.51 -12.38
N ARG A 162 -9.29 -16.84 -13.07
CA ARG A 162 -8.30 -17.81 -12.58
C ARG A 162 -7.69 -17.37 -11.26
N PHE A 163 -7.42 -16.08 -11.10
CA PHE A 163 -6.91 -15.53 -9.85
C PHE A 163 -7.89 -15.79 -8.70
N TYR A 164 -9.16 -15.45 -8.87
CA TYR A 164 -10.16 -15.65 -7.80
C TYR A 164 -10.45 -17.13 -7.54
N GLU A 165 -10.44 -18.00 -8.56
CA GLU A 165 -10.49 -19.46 -8.38
C GLU A 165 -9.32 -19.96 -7.51
N ALA A 166 -8.09 -19.48 -7.76
CA ALA A 166 -6.92 -19.85 -6.97
C ALA A 166 -6.95 -19.27 -5.53
N VAL A 167 -7.52 -18.07 -5.36
CA VAL A 167 -7.74 -17.47 -4.03
C VAL A 167 -8.72 -18.31 -3.22
N GLU A 168 -9.88 -18.69 -3.77
CA GLU A 168 -10.86 -19.54 -3.08
C GLU A 168 -10.29 -20.92 -2.74
N ALA A 169 -9.52 -21.50 -3.67
CA ALA A 169 -8.96 -22.85 -3.47
C ALA A 169 -7.86 -22.91 -2.40
N SER A 170 -7.02 -21.88 -2.28
CA SER A 170 -5.83 -21.90 -1.42
C SER A 170 -5.92 -21.00 -0.19
N GLY A 171 -6.78 -19.98 -0.21
CA GLY A 171 -6.77 -18.87 0.75
C GLY A 171 -5.50 -18.00 0.69
N ASN A 172 -4.61 -18.22 -0.29
CA ASN A 172 -3.30 -17.58 -0.38
C ASN A 172 -3.22 -16.66 -1.60
N ILE A 173 -3.36 -15.37 -1.35
CA ILE A 173 -3.42 -14.35 -2.39
C ILE A 173 -2.07 -14.18 -3.10
N THR A 174 -0.95 -14.21 -2.38
CA THR A 174 0.37 -14.10 -3.02
C THR A 174 0.67 -15.30 -3.91
N GLN A 175 0.26 -16.51 -3.51
CA GLN A 175 0.38 -17.70 -4.36
C GLN A 175 -0.53 -17.59 -5.58
N ALA A 176 -1.81 -17.27 -5.40
CA ALA A 176 -2.77 -17.09 -6.50
C ALA A 176 -2.28 -16.06 -7.52
N HIS A 177 -1.72 -14.94 -7.05
CA HIS A 177 -1.08 -13.93 -7.89
C HIS A 177 0.07 -14.49 -8.73
N ALA A 178 0.99 -15.21 -8.10
CA ALA A 178 2.16 -15.77 -8.76
C ALA A 178 1.80 -16.77 -9.87
N GLU A 179 0.72 -17.53 -9.68
CA GLU A 179 0.22 -18.52 -10.64
C GLU A 179 -0.61 -17.92 -11.79
N THR A 180 -1.10 -16.69 -11.65
CA THR A 180 -2.12 -16.12 -12.56
C THR A 180 -1.76 -14.74 -13.10
N PHE A 181 -1.84 -13.70 -12.27
CA PHE A 181 -1.65 -12.31 -12.64
C PHE A 181 -0.20 -11.92 -12.95
N SER A 182 0.78 -12.66 -12.44
CA SER A 182 2.19 -12.45 -12.75
C SER A 182 2.53 -12.86 -14.20
N PRO A 183 3.39 -12.11 -14.92
CA PRO A 183 4.05 -10.87 -14.53
C PRO A 183 3.29 -9.56 -14.85
N GLU A 184 2.13 -9.63 -15.52
CA GLU A 184 1.44 -8.47 -16.11
C GLU A 184 0.88 -7.50 -15.07
N LEU A 185 0.35 -8.02 -13.96
CA LEU A 185 0.03 -7.23 -12.78
C LEU A 185 1.02 -7.57 -11.68
N GLN A 186 1.71 -6.59 -11.11
CA GLN A 186 2.67 -6.80 -10.02
C GLN A 186 1.96 -6.78 -8.67
N LEU A 187 2.48 -7.57 -7.73
CA LEU A 187 2.03 -7.60 -6.33
C LEU A 187 2.99 -6.83 -5.43
N PHE A 188 2.46 -5.86 -4.70
CA PHE A 188 3.15 -5.16 -3.63
C PHE A 188 2.55 -5.51 -2.27
N ASN A 189 3.40 -6.03 -1.39
CA ASN A 189 3.12 -6.22 0.02
C ASN A 189 3.68 -5.03 0.83
N CYS A 190 2.87 -4.49 1.75
CA CYS A 190 3.25 -3.34 2.56
C CYS A 190 4.50 -3.57 3.43
N GLN A 191 4.76 -4.78 3.93
CA GLN A 191 5.98 -5.10 4.70
C GLN A 191 7.23 -5.03 3.81
N GLY A 192 7.14 -5.52 2.57
CA GLY A 192 8.22 -5.41 1.59
C GLY A 192 8.48 -3.96 1.20
N LEU A 193 7.41 -3.18 0.96
CA LEU A 193 7.50 -1.75 0.68
C LEU A 193 8.07 -0.95 1.85
N PHE A 194 7.67 -1.29 3.08
CA PHE A 194 8.22 -0.73 4.31
C PHE A 194 9.72 -0.96 4.40
N ALA A 195 10.16 -2.21 4.22
CA ALA A 195 11.57 -2.57 4.30
C ALA A 195 12.40 -1.83 3.23
N ARG A 196 11.93 -1.76 1.99
CA ARG A 196 12.60 -1.02 0.90
C ARG A 196 12.64 0.48 1.18
N SER A 197 11.52 1.08 1.59
CA SER A 197 11.42 2.51 1.88
C SER A 197 12.32 2.91 3.05
N LEU A 198 12.33 2.11 4.12
CA LEU A 198 13.18 2.37 5.28
C LEU A 198 14.66 2.14 4.97
N ALA A 199 15.00 1.12 4.18
CA ALA A 199 16.36 0.88 3.70
C ALA A 199 16.86 2.06 2.87
N ARG A 200 16.04 2.57 1.94
CA ARG A 200 16.36 3.77 1.16
C ARG A 200 16.55 4.99 2.05
N TYR A 201 15.66 5.21 3.02
CA TYR A 201 15.82 6.27 4.02
C TYR A 201 17.18 6.16 4.73
N VAL A 202 17.55 4.97 5.21
CA VAL A 202 18.84 4.74 5.89
C VAL A 202 20.03 4.85 4.92
N ALA A 203 19.87 4.48 3.66
CA ALA A 203 20.90 4.61 2.64
C ALA A 203 21.24 6.09 2.42
N THR A 204 20.22 6.92 2.18
CA THR A 204 20.33 8.36 1.90
C THR A 204 20.72 9.16 3.15
N TYR A 205 20.08 8.87 4.28
CA TYR A 205 20.13 9.72 5.47
C TYR A 205 20.99 9.12 6.60
N GLY A 206 21.35 7.84 6.55
CA GLY A 206 22.09 7.16 7.62
C GLY A 206 23.61 7.36 7.61
N SER A 207 24.19 8.03 6.59
CA SER A 207 25.64 8.27 6.53
C SER A 207 26.10 9.22 7.63
N ALA A 208 27.36 9.09 8.09
CA ALA A 208 27.91 9.95 9.15
C ALA A 208 27.81 11.44 8.79
N LYS A 209 28.04 11.78 7.51
CA LYS A 209 27.90 13.14 6.97
C LYS A 209 26.44 13.62 7.03
N ALA A 210 25.49 12.82 6.54
CA ALA A 210 24.07 13.19 6.54
C ALA A 210 23.51 13.30 7.97
N VAL A 211 23.91 12.40 8.88
CA VAL A 211 23.54 12.46 10.30
C VAL A 211 24.11 13.71 10.97
N ALA A 212 25.37 14.07 10.67
CA ALA A 212 25.98 15.29 11.22
C ALA A 212 25.21 16.55 10.76
N GLN A 213 24.92 16.66 9.46
CA GLN A 213 24.17 17.79 8.90
C GLN A 213 22.76 17.92 9.51
N ARG A 214 21.99 16.82 9.58
CA ARG A 214 20.66 16.85 10.19
C ARG A 214 20.69 17.13 11.69
N SER A 215 21.71 16.63 12.39
CA SER A 215 21.86 16.87 13.82
C SER A 215 21.95 18.36 14.13
N GLU A 216 22.67 19.15 13.32
CA GLU A 216 22.79 20.59 13.55
C GLU A 216 21.43 21.29 13.40
N GLY A 217 20.67 20.98 12.34
CA GLY A 217 19.35 21.55 12.14
C GLY A 217 18.35 21.22 13.25
N LEU A 218 18.37 19.99 13.76
CA LEU A 218 17.48 19.55 14.85
C LEU A 218 17.88 20.12 16.22
N VAL A 219 19.18 20.30 16.49
CA VAL A 219 19.65 20.94 17.71
C VAL A 219 19.17 22.38 17.77
N THR A 220 19.29 23.13 16.66
CA THR A 220 18.80 24.51 16.58
C THR A 220 17.29 24.60 16.88
N ARG A 221 16.47 23.73 16.28
CA ARG A 221 15.02 23.69 16.54
C ARG A 221 14.68 23.28 17.97
N SER A 222 15.35 22.25 18.51
CA SER A 222 15.11 21.73 19.87
C SER A 222 15.39 22.79 20.93
N LEU A 223 16.44 23.58 20.75
CA LEU A 223 16.80 24.66 21.67
C LEU A 223 15.83 25.84 21.58
N ALA A 224 15.42 26.23 20.37
CA ALA A 224 14.42 27.27 20.15
C ALA A 224 13.09 26.91 20.83
N ASN A 225 12.62 25.67 20.69
CA ASN A 225 11.36 25.21 21.29
C ASN A 225 11.40 25.09 22.81
N ARG A 226 12.57 24.90 23.42
CA ARG A 226 12.71 24.71 24.88
C ARG A 226 13.09 25.99 25.63
N GLY A 227 13.30 27.10 24.94
CA GLY A 227 13.70 28.38 25.55
C GLY A 227 15.03 28.31 26.30
N ILE A 228 15.91 27.36 25.97
CA ILE A 228 17.18 27.13 26.68
C ILE A 228 18.24 28.08 26.11
N SER A 229 18.85 28.91 26.96
CA SER A 229 20.07 29.66 26.61
C SER A 229 21.22 28.66 26.44
N GLY A 230 21.63 28.45 25.18
CA GLY A 230 22.55 27.39 24.76
C GLY A 230 23.97 27.51 25.30
N ASN A 231 24.18 27.21 26.59
CA ASN A 231 25.53 27.05 27.10
C ASN A 231 26.21 25.83 26.45
N ARG A 232 27.56 25.85 26.36
CA ARG A 232 28.34 24.86 25.61
C ARG A 232 28.09 23.41 26.07
N HIS A 233 27.79 23.21 27.36
CA HIS A 233 27.50 21.91 27.93
C HIS A 233 26.16 21.35 27.40
N GLU A 234 25.08 22.14 27.50
CA GLU A 234 23.76 21.73 27.03
C GLU A 234 23.73 21.49 25.52
N LEU A 235 24.43 22.32 24.74
CA LEU A 235 24.61 22.10 23.30
C LEU A 235 25.24 20.75 22.99
N ARG A 236 26.30 20.37 23.72
CA ARG A 236 27.01 19.10 23.52
C ARG A 236 26.14 17.91 23.91
N LYS A 237 25.42 18.03 25.03
CA LYS A 237 24.47 17.00 25.52
C LYS A 237 23.35 16.78 24.51
N GLU A 238 22.74 17.86 24.02
CA GLU A 238 21.64 17.83 23.04
C GLU A 238 22.09 17.27 21.68
N ARG A 239 23.26 17.68 21.18
CA ARG A 239 23.87 17.11 19.97
C ARG A 239 24.09 15.61 20.10
N ARG A 240 24.62 15.15 21.23
CA ARG A 240 24.85 13.71 21.46
C ARG A 240 23.55 12.93 21.45
N ARG A 241 22.51 13.45 22.12
CA ARG A 241 21.16 12.85 22.14
C ARG A 241 20.58 12.71 20.72
N ILE A 242 20.59 13.80 19.95
CA ILE A 242 20.05 13.81 18.58
C ILE A 242 20.86 12.89 17.65
N LYS A 243 22.19 12.90 17.71
CA LYS A 243 23.02 11.99 16.89
C LYS A 243 22.75 10.52 17.17
N ILE A 244 22.48 10.16 18.44
CA ILE A 244 22.11 8.79 18.80
C ILE A 244 20.73 8.44 18.21
N ALA A 245 19.75 9.32 18.35
CA ALA A 245 18.40 9.12 17.83
C ALA A 245 18.35 9.01 16.29
N LEU A 246 19.26 9.67 15.58
CA LEU A 246 19.34 9.64 14.11
C LEU A 246 20.01 8.38 13.53
N LYS A 247 20.64 7.53 14.36
CA LYS A 247 21.29 6.31 13.88
C LYS A 247 20.25 5.21 13.62
N PRO A 248 20.47 4.35 12.60
CA PRO A 248 19.64 3.16 12.41
C PRO A 248 19.67 2.28 13.65
N SER A 249 18.48 1.99 14.18
CA SER A 249 18.27 1.21 15.40
C SER A 249 16.98 0.40 15.29
N GLN A 250 16.79 -0.58 16.16
CA GLN A 250 15.53 -1.32 16.22
C GLN A 250 14.37 -0.38 16.60
N ALA A 251 14.59 0.57 17.51
CA ALA A 251 13.60 1.58 17.87
C ALA A 251 13.13 2.42 16.66
N LEU A 252 14.02 2.73 15.71
CA LEU A 252 13.63 3.42 14.46
C LEU A 252 12.72 2.56 13.59
N ILE A 253 13.02 1.26 13.49
CA ILE A 253 12.18 0.29 12.77
C ILE A 253 10.80 0.25 13.43
N ASP A 254 10.77 0.03 14.74
CA ASP A 254 9.53 -0.14 15.50
C ASP A 254 8.68 1.14 15.45
N GLN A 255 9.30 2.32 15.50
CA GLN A 255 8.62 3.61 15.38
C GLN A 255 7.88 3.74 14.05
N PHE A 256 8.56 3.52 12.92
CA PHE A 256 7.90 3.62 11.62
C PHE A 256 6.93 2.46 11.38
N ALA A 257 7.27 1.25 11.81
CA ALA A 257 6.41 0.07 11.67
C ALA A 257 5.08 0.25 12.42
N THR A 258 5.10 0.82 13.62
CA THR A 258 3.89 1.06 14.42
C THR A 258 2.85 1.87 13.66
N SER A 259 3.27 2.94 12.99
CA SER A 259 2.39 3.76 12.15
C SER A 259 2.09 3.06 10.83
N PHE A 260 3.12 2.76 10.04
CA PHE A 260 3.00 2.32 8.65
C PHE A 260 2.31 0.96 8.51
N LEU A 261 2.57 0.01 9.41
CA LEU A 261 2.07 -1.35 9.32
C LEU A 261 0.86 -1.62 10.22
N ILE A 262 0.30 -0.60 10.87
CA ILE A 262 -0.94 -0.67 11.66
C ILE A 262 -0.93 -1.90 12.59
N GLY A 263 0.12 -1.98 13.42
CA GLY A 263 0.29 -3.06 14.40
C GLY A 263 0.84 -4.39 13.87
N ARG A 264 0.99 -4.60 12.55
CA ARG A 264 1.69 -5.78 12.04
C ARG A 264 3.19 -5.72 12.35
N LYS A 265 3.77 -6.90 12.63
CA LYS A 265 5.22 -7.03 12.82
C LYS A 265 5.94 -6.67 11.51
N PRO A 266 7.06 -5.93 11.56
CA PRO A 266 7.75 -5.50 10.35
C PRO A 266 8.44 -6.63 9.58
N GLY A 267 8.64 -7.80 10.19
CA GLY A 267 9.42 -8.89 9.58
C GLY A 267 10.88 -8.50 9.30
N LEU A 268 11.33 -7.35 9.83
CA LEU A 268 12.60 -6.71 9.54
C LEU A 268 13.32 -6.39 10.86
N GLY A 269 14.53 -6.92 11.01
CA GLY A 269 15.43 -6.57 12.11
C GLY A 269 16.50 -5.56 11.68
N LEU A 270 17.19 -4.97 12.65
CA LEU A 270 18.28 -4.01 12.40
C LEU A 270 19.39 -4.55 11.48
N ALA A 271 19.77 -5.83 11.63
CA ALA A 271 20.79 -6.45 10.78
C ALA A 271 20.36 -6.47 9.30
N GLU A 272 19.11 -6.86 9.06
CA GLU A 272 18.53 -6.91 7.72
C GLU A 272 18.38 -5.51 7.13
N LEU A 273 17.89 -4.55 7.91
CA LEU A 273 17.82 -3.16 7.47
C LEU A 273 19.19 -2.61 7.04
N ARG A 274 20.26 -2.94 7.76
CA ARG A 274 21.62 -2.54 7.38
C ARG A 274 22.06 -3.18 6.07
N ARG A 275 21.78 -4.48 5.88
CA ARG A 275 22.07 -5.21 4.64
C ARG A 275 21.35 -4.59 3.44
N LEU A 276 20.05 -4.33 3.58
CA LEU A 276 19.25 -3.69 2.54
C LEU A 276 19.73 -2.26 2.23
N ALA A 277 20.02 -1.45 3.26
CA ALA A 277 20.49 -0.09 3.06
C ALA A 277 21.87 -0.04 2.38
N GLU A 278 22.74 -1.01 2.66
CA GLU A 278 24.02 -1.13 1.95
C GLU A 278 23.83 -1.51 0.48
N ALA A 279 22.92 -2.44 0.18
CA ALA A 279 22.57 -2.80 -1.20
C ALA A 279 21.99 -1.59 -1.97
N GLU A 280 21.12 -0.79 -1.34
CA GLU A 280 20.57 0.43 -1.94
C GLU A 280 21.68 1.47 -2.25
N ARG A 281 22.67 1.64 -1.36
CA ARG A 281 23.81 2.55 -1.62
C ARG A 281 24.69 2.13 -2.79
N ARG A 282 24.74 0.82 -3.12
CA ARG A 282 25.52 0.31 -4.26
C ARG A 282 24.78 0.51 -5.60
N ARG A 283 23.48 0.81 -5.57
CA ARG A 283 22.64 1.02 -6.75
C ARG A 283 22.58 2.48 -7.21
N THR A 284 22.84 3.41 -6.29
CA THR A 284 23.01 4.87 -6.53
C THR A 284 24.45 5.23 -6.77
#